data_AF-A0AAD0HXQ4-F1
#
_entry.id   AF-A0AAD0HXQ4-F1
#
_cell.length_a   1.000
_cell.length_b   1.000
_cell.length_c   1.000
_cell.angle_alpha   90.00
_cell.angle_beta   90.00
_cell.angle_gamma   90.00
#
_symmetry.space_group_name_H-M   'P 1'
#
loop_
_entity.id
_entity.type
_entity.pdbx_description
1 polymer ?
#
loop_
_entity_poly.entity_id
_entity_poly.type
_entity_poly.pdbx_seq_one_letter_code
_entity_poly.pdbx_strand_id
1 'polypeptide(L)' 'MWRCKFCGCTKFEIERKIIDRDFDSKKNTLNINDIKRSVMCCNCYNWGKYIEEIAYWEDEYERD' A
#
# COMPACT_ATOMS: atom_id res chain seq x y z
N MET A 1 -3.43 11.29 10.89
CA MET A 1 -4.13 10.74 9.71
C MET A 1 -3.22 10.78 8.49
N TRP A 2 -3.23 9.75 7.63
CA TRP A 2 -2.40 9.71 6.41
C TRP A 2 -2.92 10.68 5.34
N ARG A 3 -2.02 11.46 4.75
CA ARG A 3 -2.29 12.36 3.62
C ARG A 3 -1.35 12.12 2.46
N CYS A 4 -1.88 12.08 1.25
CA CYS A 4 -1.10 11.90 0.04
C CYS A 4 -0.17 13.09 -0.16
N LYS A 5 1.13 12.83 -0.38
CA LYS A 5 2.14 13.87 -0.61
C LYS A 5 1.86 14.73 -1.86
N PHE A 6 1.11 14.19 -2.84
CA PHE A 6 0.83 14.88 -4.10
C PHE A 6 -0.47 15.68 -4.10
N CYS A 7 -1.55 15.13 -3.53
CA CYS A 7 -2.87 15.76 -3.62
C CYS A 7 -3.55 16.01 -2.27
N GLY A 8 -2.90 15.67 -1.15
CA GLY A 8 -3.45 15.83 0.20
C GLY A 8 -4.64 14.92 0.51
N CYS A 9 -5.06 14.06 -0.42
CA CYS A 9 -6.15 13.11 -0.22
C CYS A 9 -5.81 12.11 0.89
N THR A 10 -6.83 11.73 1.64
CA THR A 10 -6.72 10.83 2.81
C THR A 10 -7.26 9.43 2.50
N LYS A 11 -7.74 9.20 1.28
CA LYS A 11 -8.27 7.92 0.81
C LYS A 11 -7.21 7.15 0.03
N PHE A 12 -6.98 5.91 0.46
CA PHE A 12 -6.00 5.01 -0.14
C PHE A 12 -6.60 3.61 -0.30
N GLU A 13 -6.21 2.94 -1.37
CA GLU A 13 -6.45 1.52 -1.62
C GLU A 13 -5.18 0.73 -1.39
N ILE A 14 -5.31 -0.46 -0.78
CA ILE A 14 -4.20 -1.38 -0.59
C ILE A 14 -4.47 -2.59 -1.47
N GLU A 15 -3.67 -2.76 -2.52
CA GLU A 15 -3.73 -3.94 -3.36
C GLU A 15 -2.77 -5.00 -2.83
N ARG A 16 -3.26 -6.24 -2.68
CA ARG A 16 -2.43 -7.41 -2.34
C ARG A 16 -2.50 -8.38 -3.50
N LYS A 17 -1.44 -8.42 -4.32
CA LYS A 17 -1.30 -9.41 -5.38
C LYS A 17 -0.37 -10.52 -4.93
N ILE A 18 -0.90 -11.74 -4.88
CA ILE A 18 -0.07 -12.95 -4.78
C ILE A 18 0.56 -13.14 -6.14
N ILE A 19 1.87 -12.98 -6.25
CA ILE A 19 2.60 -13.31 -7.47
C ILE A 19 3.08 -14.74 -7.30
N ASP A 20 2.23 -15.68 -7.67
CA ASP A 20 2.62 -17.09 -7.72
C ASP A 20 3.66 -17.25 -8.83
N ARG A 21 4.94 -17.25 -8.45
CA ARG A 21 6.06 -17.42 -9.39
C ARG A 21 6.38 -18.89 -9.67
N ASP A 22 5.82 -19.80 -8.88
CA ASP A 22 6.07 -21.24 -8.96
C ASP A 22 4.74 -21.99 -9.14
N PHE A 23 4.06 -21.73 -10.25
CA PHE A 23 3.05 -22.66 -10.77
C PHE A 23 3.72 -23.89 -11.41
N ASP A 24 4.75 -24.43 -10.75
CA ASP A 24 5.36 -25.70 -11.10
C ASP A 24 5.15 -26.68 -9.93
N SER A 25 4.27 -27.63 -10.23
CA SER A 25 3.79 -28.72 -9.37
C SER A 25 4.76 -29.20 -8.28
N LYS A 26 4.41 -29.00 -6.99
CA LYS A 26 4.49 -30.00 -5.87
C LYS A 26 4.71 -29.47 -4.45
N LYS A 27 4.85 -28.17 -4.17
CA LYS A 27 4.96 -27.71 -2.77
C LYS A 27 4.02 -26.55 -2.47
N ASN A 28 2.93 -26.89 -1.80
CA ASN A 28 1.81 -26.02 -1.44
C ASN A 28 2.18 -25.09 -0.26
N THR A 29 3.27 -24.34 -0.38
CA THR A 29 3.73 -23.42 0.66
C THR A 29 3.73 -22.01 0.06
N LEU A 30 2.60 -21.31 0.18
CA LEU A 30 2.50 -19.88 -0.12
C LEU A 30 3.59 -19.14 0.67
N ASN A 31 4.65 -18.70 0.00
CA ASN A 31 5.70 -17.92 0.64
C ASN A 31 5.16 -16.51 0.84
N ILE A 32 5.13 -16.02 2.08
CA ILE A 32 4.64 -14.67 2.41
C ILE A 32 5.42 -13.59 1.63
N ASN A 33 6.65 -13.91 1.20
CA ASN A 33 7.48 -13.05 0.35
C ASN A 33 6.92 -12.84 -1.07
N ASP A 34 6.03 -13.70 -1.55
CA ASP A 34 5.40 -13.61 -2.88
C ASP A 34 4.16 -12.69 -2.89
N ILE A 35 3.79 -12.13 -1.73
CA ILE A 35 2.70 -11.17 -1.61
C ILE A 35 3.25 -9.78 -1.88
N LYS A 36 3.07 -9.28 -3.11
CA LYS A 36 3.28 -7.85 -3.39
C LYS A 36 2.12 -7.07 -2.79
N ARG A 37 2.46 -6.17 -1.86
CA ARG A 37 1.55 -5.14 -1.35
C ARG A 37 1.89 -3.83 -2.06
N SER A 38 0.88 -3.17 -2.60
CA SER A 38 0.97 -1.80 -3.07
C SER A 38 -0.12 -0.97 -2.40
N VAL A 39 0.19 0.30 -2.19
CA VAL A 39 -0.74 1.30 -1.70
C VAL A 39 -0.92 2.32 -2.82
N MET A 40 -2.15 2.75 -3.07
CA MET A 40 -2.48 3.71 -4.10
C MET A 40 -3.41 4.80 -3.55
N CYS A 41 -3.14 6.06 -3.85
CA CYS A 41 -4.06 7.15 -3.55
C CYS A 41 -5.28 7.11 -4.48
N CYS A 42 -6.49 7.12 -3.94
CA CYS A 42 -7.72 7.04 -4.73
C CYS A 42 -7.98 8.27 -5.61
N ASN A 43 -7.34 9.41 -5.34
CA ASN A 43 -7.60 10.66 -6.03
C ASN A 43 -6.61 10.94 -7.17
N CYS A 44 -5.31 10.80 -6.92
CA CYS A 44 -4.28 11.08 -7.93
C CYS A 44 -3.56 9.84 -8.46
N TYR A 45 -3.97 8.64 -8.01
CA TYR A 45 -3.37 7.37 -8.40
C TYR A 45 -1.87 7.26 -8.10
N ASN A 46 -1.36 8.10 -7.19
CA ASN A 46 0.01 7.97 -6.70
C ASN A 46 0.15 6.63 -5.97
N TRP A 47 1.11 5.81 -6.35
CA TRP A 47 1.25 4.44 -5.87
C TRP A 47 2.66 4.16 -5.37
N GLY A 48 2.76 3.28 -4.37
CA GLY A 48 4.02 2.86 -3.76
C GLY A 48 3.87 1.49 -3.14
N LYS A 49 4.98 0.91 -2.69
CA LYS A 49 4.98 -0.37 -1.97
C LYS A 49 4.46 -0.19 -0.53
N TYR A 50 4.77 0.96 0.07
CA TYR A 50 4.38 1.30 1.43
C TYR A 50 3.66 2.65 1.47
N ILE A 51 2.81 2.85 2.48
CA ILE A 51 2.03 4.09 2.59
C ILE A 51 2.94 5.29 2.88
N GLU A 52 4.04 5.10 3.62
CA GLU A 52 5.04 6.13 3.93
C GLU A 52 5.75 6.67 2.68
N GLU A 53 5.80 5.88 1.60
CA GLU A 53 6.39 6.32 0.33
C GLU A 53 5.50 7.38 -0.31
N ILE A 54 4.18 7.21 -0.25
CA ILE A 54 3.20 8.03 -0.99
C ILE A 54 2.46 9.07 -0.13
N ALA A 55 2.51 8.92 1.19
CA ALA A 55 1.75 9.71 2.14
C ALA A 55 2.61 10.10 3.34
N TYR A 56 2.19 11.15 4.04
CA TYR A 56 2.76 11.58 5.30
C TYR A 56 1.66 11.53 6.37
N TRP A 57 2.04 11.23 7.62
CA TRP A 57 1.10 11.21 8.74
C TRP A 57 1.03 12.62 9.32
N GLU A 58 -0.15 13.23 9.31
CA GLU A 58 -0.42 14.46 10.07
C GLU A 58 -1.11 14.08 11.37
N ASP A 59 -0.46 14.31 12.50
CA ASP A 59 -1.16 14.27 13.78
C ASP A 59 -2.22 15.37 13.80
N GLU A 60 -3.45 15.03 14.20
CA GLU A 60 -4.43 16.05 14.54
C GLU A 60 -3.92 16.71 15.81
N TYR A 61 -3.21 17.82 15.66
CA TYR A 61 -2.93 18.70 16.79
C TYR A 61 -4.27 19.15 17.35
N GLU A 62 -4.70 18.51 18.45
CA GLU A 62 -5.66 19.05 19.38
C GLU A 62 -5.14 20.43 19.79
N ARG A 63 -5.72 21.47 19.19
CA ARG A 63 -5.61 22.83 19.70
C ARG A 63 -6.56 22.91 20.89
N ASP A 64 -6.03 22.64 22.08
CA ASP A 64 -6.59 23.09 23.36
C ASP A 64 -5.54 23.94 24.09
#